data_AF-A0A3N5V028-F1
#
_entry.id   AF-A0A3N5V028-F1
#
_cell.length_a   1.000
_cell.length_b   1.000
_cell.length_c   1.000
_cell.angle_alpha   90.00
_cell.angle_beta   90.00
_cell.angle_gamma   90.00
#
_symmetry.space_group_name_H-M   'P 1'
#
loop_
_entity.id
_entity.type
_entity.pdbx_description
1 polymer ?
#
loop_
_entity_poly.entity_id
_entity_poly.type
_entity_poly.pdbx_seq_one_letter_code
_entity_poly.pdbx_strand_id
1 'polypeptide(L)'
;MATSSQINAAVAGLDAWLETMRCPGGYGGPVAHWWQQSLMYTGAGLDWRYEGIIIGYLQLWERTGDAIWLEKACRAGDDLVAGQLEDCHFGASAFELNPATAGTPHEAACDTGLLRLAKALRKTAGQDWEKYALCAEHNLQSFYIEELWDAGTQSFRDSPTVPSFVPNKAATACEALLLLAEITGGASWIELYVLPTLDRILEHQVCGEGRLDGAIAQNSFGSRKVEKYFPIYIARCIPSLLQGFQVTNQEKYAEGALRAMQFISRWGYEDGSFPTVVYQNQRVNRYPSWIAALGDILRTADVLRPYGFDTDLTATENRLLAGQDDSAAMQTATGFAAQVDGQVEPIPDLRDVLHVAGWCDKAFRYLTSKAGPGLPAAQSSRFETTCKLQGQILQLEETPEILEVRRDRNVVYYWCKGEPWPQVASPEFWLH
;
A
#
# COMPACT_ATOMS: atom_id res chain seq x y z
N MET A 1 -24.60 2.01 -3.26
CA MET A 1 -23.66 0.89 -3.45
C MET A 1 -23.35 0.78 -4.92
N ALA A 2 -22.07 0.63 -5.27
CA ALA A 2 -21.68 0.39 -6.64
C ALA A 2 -22.25 -0.94 -7.14
N THR A 3 -22.54 -1.01 -8.44
CA THR A 3 -22.98 -2.27 -9.04
C THR A 3 -21.78 -3.18 -9.31
N SER A 4 -21.99 -4.50 -9.31
CA SER A 4 -20.94 -5.45 -9.74
C SER A 4 -20.39 -5.11 -11.13
N SER A 5 -21.22 -4.59 -12.04
CA SER A 5 -20.77 -4.15 -13.37
C SER A 5 -19.79 -2.98 -13.32
N GLN A 6 -20.02 -2.00 -12.42
CA GLN A 6 -19.13 -0.84 -12.26
C GLN A 6 -17.78 -1.28 -11.68
N ILE A 7 -17.79 -2.14 -10.67
CA ILE A 7 -16.56 -2.68 -10.07
C ILE A 7 -15.78 -3.49 -11.11
N ASN A 8 -16.43 -4.34 -11.89
CA ASN A 8 -15.75 -5.13 -12.93
C ASN A 8 -15.10 -4.23 -13.99
N ALA A 9 -15.78 -3.16 -14.41
CA ALA A 9 -15.22 -2.18 -15.34
C ALA A 9 -14.01 -1.46 -14.73
N ALA A 10 -14.11 -1.04 -13.46
CA ALA A 10 -13.01 -0.38 -12.76
C ALA A 10 -11.78 -1.28 -12.63
N VAL A 11 -11.98 -2.55 -12.29
CA VAL A 11 -10.90 -3.54 -12.18
C VAL A 11 -10.25 -3.82 -13.54
N ALA A 12 -11.05 -4.02 -14.59
CA ALA A 12 -10.52 -4.22 -15.94
C ALA A 12 -9.71 -3.02 -16.43
N GLY A 13 -10.19 -1.81 -16.15
CA GLY A 13 -9.48 -0.58 -16.46
C GLY A 13 -8.16 -0.44 -15.69
N LEU A 14 -8.16 -0.74 -14.38
CA LEU A 14 -6.94 -0.72 -13.57
C LEU A 14 -5.90 -1.75 -14.04
N ASP A 15 -6.34 -2.96 -14.41
CA ASP A 15 -5.46 -3.97 -15.01
C ASP A 15 -4.82 -3.43 -16.30
N ALA A 16 -5.62 -2.86 -17.19
CA ALA A 16 -5.13 -2.27 -18.44
C ALA A 16 -4.15 -1.12 -18.19
N TRP A 17 -4.40 -0.26 -17.20
CA TRP A 17 -3.47 0.80 -16.81
C TRP A 17 -2.17 0.26 -16.21
N LEU A 18 -2.23 -0.74 -15.32
CA LEU A 18 -1.05 -1.38 -14.73
C LEU A 18 -0.13 -1.99 -15.80
N GLU A 19 -0.66 -2.53 -16.90
CA GLU A 19 0.15 -2.98 -18.03
C GLU A 19 0.94 -1.85 -18.69
N THR A 20 0.40 -0.62 -18.73
CA THR A 20 1.14 0.57 -19.24
C THR A 20 2.30 0.96 -18.33
N MET A 21 2.26 0.56 -17.06
CA MET A 21 3.28 0.86 -16.06
C MET A 21 4.41 -0.17 -16.03
N ARG A 22 4.36 -1.21 -16.88
CA ARG A 22 5.44 -2.18 -17.03
C ARG A 22 6.69 -1.52 -17.61
N CYS A 23 7.83 -1.86 -17.04
CA CYS A 23 9.16 -1.47 -17.48
C CYS A 23 10.10 -2.67 -17.38
N PRO A 24 11.33 -2.62 -17.92
CA PRO A 24 12.31 -3.67 -17.70
C PRO A 24 12.50 -3.92 -16.20
N GLY A 25 12.26 -5.16 -15.77
CA GLY A 25 12.39 -5.58 -14.37
C GLY A 25 11.21 -5.26 -13.45
N GLY A 26 10.09 -4.70 -13.93
CA GLY A 26 8.93 -4.55 -13.05
C GLY A 26 7.88 -3.50 -13.40
N TYR A 27 7.18 -3.01 -12.38
CA TYR A 27 6.25 -1.89 -12.47
C TYR A 27 6.93 -0.59 -12.04
N GLY A 28 6.92 0.42 -12.91
CA GLY A 28 7.58 1.70 -12.68
C GLY A 28 6.63 2.87 -12.42
N GLY A 29 7.11 4.07 -12.72
CA GLY A 29 6.38 5.33 -12.64
C GLY A 29 6.75 6.22 -11.45
N PRO A 30 6.35 7.50 -11.52
CA PRO A 30 6.65 8.48 -10.48
C PRO A 30 5.87 8.20 -9.20
N VAL A 31 6.40 8.68 -8.08
CA VAL A 31 5.82 8.49 -6.74
C VAL A 31 5.52 9.83 -6.08
N ALA A 32 4.26 10.02 -5.68
CA ALA A 32 3.83 11.05 -4.75
C ALA A 32 3.43 10.43 -3.40
N HIS A 33 4.06 10.86 -2.32
CA HIS A 33 3.76 10.38 -0.97
C HIS A 33 3.71 11.56 0.02
N TRP A 34 3.10 11.35 1.18
CA TRP A 34 2.96 12.37 2.24
C TRP A 34 4.30 12.86 2.79
N TRP A 35 5.26 11.95 2.90
CA TRP A 35 6.57 12.22 3.49
C TRP A 35 7.51 12.91 2.49
N GLN A 36 7.50 12.44 1.25
CA GLN A 36 8.48 12.79 0.22
C GLN A 36 7.96 12.29 -1.14
N GLN A 37 8.57 12.74 -2.23
CA GLN A 37 8.25 12.30 -3.57
C GLN A 37 9.48 11.69 -4.25
N SER A 38 9.24 10.75 -5.17
CA SER A 38 10.24 10.27 -6.12
C SER A 38 9.70 10.50 -7.53
N LEU A 39 9.87 11.73 -8.03
CA LEU A 39 9.48 12.10 -9.39
C LEU A 39 10.65 11.96 -10.38
N MET A 40 11.89 11.89 -9.88
CA MET A 40 13.06 11.72 -10.74
C MET A 40 13.29 10.26 -11.12
N TYR A 41 13.08 9.31 -10.21
CA TYR A 41 13.18 7.89 -10.55
C TYR A 41 11.80 7.35 -10.93
N THR A 42 11.69 6.83 -12.15
CA THR A 42 10.46 6.25 -12.71
C THR A 42 10.63 4.79 -13.14
N GLY A 43 11.77 4.18 -12.83
CA GLY A 43 12.05 2.77 -13.11
C GLY A 43 11.26 1.81 -12.24
N ALA A 44 11.50 0.51 -12.43
CA ALA A 44 10.90 -0.53 -11.61
C ALA A 44 11.19 -0.25 -10.13
N GLY A 45 10.12 -0.13 -9.33
CA GLY A 45 10.23 -0.06 -7.87
C GLY A 45 9.80 -1.40 -7.30
N LEU A 46 10.74 -2.19 -6.78
CA LEU A 46 10.45 -3.48 -6.16
C LEU A 46 10.05 -3.25 -4.68
N ASP A 47 8.98 -2.50 -4.52
CA ASP A 47 8.43 -2.03 -3.25
C ASP A 47 6.99 -2.54 -3.06
N TRP A 48 6.30 -2.03 -2.03
CA TRP A 48 4.96 -2.45 -1.64
C TRP A 48 3.89 -2.43 -2.74
N ARG A 49 4.14 -1.86 -3.93
CA ARG A 49 3.23 -1.95 -5.07
C ARG A 49 2.95 -3.40 -5.47
N TYR A 50 3.91 -4.28 -5.27
CA TYR A 50 3.78 -5.70 -5.60
C TYR A 50 2.80 -6.44 -4.69
N GLU A 51 2.60 -5.96 -3.46
CA GLU A 51 1.67 -6.55 -2.49
C GLU A 51 0.25 -6.60 -3.08
N GLY A 52 -0.29 -5.44 -3.49
CA GLY A 52 -1.63 -5.35 -4.03
C GLY A 52 -1.76 -5.90 -5.44
N ILE A 53 -0.74 -5.76 -6.28
CA ILE A 53 -0.73 -6.30 -7.64
C ILE A 53 -0.83 -7.83 -7.63
N ILE A 54 0.07 -8.50 -6.90
CA ILE A 54 0.07 -9.97 -6.82
C ILE A 54 -1.23 -10.47 -6.19
N ILE A 55 -1.63 -9.90 -5.05
CA ILE A 55 -2.85 -10.35 -4.35
C ILE A 55 -4.10 -10.10 -5.20
N GLY A 56 -4.18 -8.97 -5.90
CA GLY A 56 -5.31 -8.67 -6.77
C GLY A 56 -5.46 -9.67 -7.91
N TYR A 57 -4.35 -10.04 -8.56
CA TYR A 57 -4.36 -11.07 -9.59
C TYR A 57 -4.70 -12.47 -9.04
N LEU A 58 -4.21 -12.84 -7.86
CA LEU A 58 -4.61 -14.09 -7.21
C LEU A 58 -6.13 -14.13 -6.92
N GLN A 59 -6.71 -13.03 -6.47
CA GLN A 59 -8.15 -12.94 -6.25
C GLN A 59 -8.96 -13.06 -7.54
N LEU A 60 -8.49 -12.47 -8.64
CA LEU A 60 -9.12 -12.64 -9.95
C LEU A 60 -9.04 -14.08 -10.44
N TRP A 61 -7.89 -14.72 -10.29
CA TRP A 61 -7.73 -16.14 -10.60
C TRP A 61 -8.71 -17.00 -9.78
N GLU A 62 -8.78 -16.81 -8.46
CA GLU A 62 -9.70 -17.56 -7.58
C GLU A 62 -11.18 -17.35 -7.96
N ARG A 63 -11.55 -16.15 -8.41
CA ARG A 63 -12.95 -15.79 -8.73
C ARG A 63 -13.39 -16.20 -10.12
N THR A 64 -12.49 -16.14 -11.10
CA THR A 64 -12.81 -16.36 -12.51
C THR A 64 -12.40 -17.75 -13.00
N GLY A 65 -11.39 -18.36 -12.36
CA GLY A 65 -10.74 -19.58 -12.82
C GLY A 65 -9.84 -19.40 -14.05
N ASP A 66 -9.67 -18.17 -14.56
CA ASP A 66 -8.86 -17.91 -15.76
C ASP A 66 -7.36 -17.88 -15.41
N ALA A 67 -6.59 -18.70 -16.13
CA ALA A 67 -5.16 -18.88 -15.92
C ALA A 67 -4.34 -17.60 -16.17
N ILE A 68 -4.83 -16.69 -17.02
CA ILE A 68 -4.12 -15.43 -17.33
C ILE A 68 -3.84 -14.61 -16.07
N TRP A 69 -4.73 -14.64 -15.07
CA TRP A 69 -4.54 -13.91 -13.83
C TRP A 69 -3.44 -14.53 -12.97
N LEU A 70 -3.37 -15.86 -12.90
CA LEU A 70 -2.27 -16.54 -12.21
C LEU A 70 -0.94 -16.28 -12.93
N GLU A 71 -0.93 -16.28 -14.26
CA GLU A 71 0.26 -15.93 -15.06
C GLU A 71 0.75 -14.50 -14.76
N LYS A 72 -0.17 -13.53 -14.67
CA LYS A 72 0.17 -12.14 -14.28
C LYS A 72 0.71 -12.05 -12.85
N ALA A 73 0.14 -12.81 -11.91
CA ALA A 73 0.65 -12.90 -10.54
C ALA A 73 2.07 -13.50 -10.51
N CYS A 74 2.31 -14.58 -11.25
CA CYS A 74 3.64 -15.19 -11.41
C CYS A 74 4.63 -14.21 -12.02
N ARG A 75 4.26 -13.50 -13.10
CA ARG A 75 5.12 -12.49 -13.74
C ARG A 75 5.55 -11.40 -12.75
N ALA A 76 4.63 -10.92 -11.90
CA ALA A 76 4.96 -9.95 -10.86
C ALA A 76 5.86 -10.56 -9.76
N GLY A 77 5.64 -11.82 -9.38
CA GLY A 77 6.53 -12.53 -8.46
C GLY A 77 7.94 -12.75 -9.04
N ASP A 78 8.03 -13.05 -10.34
CA ASP A 78 9.29 -13.26 -11.05
C ASP A 78 10.13 -11.98 -11.13
N ASP A 79 9.50 -10.81 -11.25
CA ASP A 79 10.21 -9.52 -11.15
C ASP A 79 10.93 -9.38 -9.80
N LEU A 80 10.23 -9.72 -8.69
CA LEU A 80 10.81 -9.64 -7.35
C LEU A 80 11.95 -10.65 -7.16
N VAL A 81 11.77 -11.89 -7.62
CA VAL A 81 12.81 -12.94 -7.54
C VAL A 81 14.03 -12.54 -8.36
N ALA A 82 13.84 -12.03 -9.58
CA ALA A 82 14.94 -11.61 -10.44
C ALA A 82 15.63 -10.33 -9.95
N GLY A 83 14.92 -9.48 -9.21
CA GLY A 83 15.42 -8.20 -8.69
C GLY A 83 15.88 -8.23 -7.24
N GLN A 84 15.90 -9.40 -6.59
CA GLN A 84 16.55 -9.57 -5.29
C GLN A 84 18.07 -9.48 -5.46
N LEU A 85 18.70 -8.62 -4.68
CA LEU A 85 20.12 -8.34 -4.68
C LEU A 85 20.90 -9.39 -3.86
N GLU A 86 22.23 -9.38 -3.97
CA GLU A 86 23.10 -10.30 -3.23
C GLU A 86 23.00 -10.13 -1.70
N ASP A 87 22.65 -8.94 -1.23
CA ASP A 87 22.38 -8.63 0.18
C ASP A 87 20.92 -8.93 0.60
N CYS A 88 20.18 -9.66 -0.25
CA CYS A 88 18.80 -10.08 -0.05
C CYS A 88 17.75 -8.95 -0.02
N HIS A 89 18.14 -7.69 -0.24
CA HIS A 89 17.20 -6.59 -0.47
C HIS A 89 16.59 -6.65 -1.87
N PHE A 90 15.48 -5.94 -2.05
CA PHE A 90 14.93 -5.72 -3.38
C PHE A 90 15.45 -4.39 -3.96
N GLY A 91 15.80 -4.37 -5.25
CA GLY A 91 16.24 -3.15 -5.93
C GLY A 91 15.16 -2.07 -5.97
N ALA A 92 15.52 -0.82 -5.63
CA ALA A 92 14.57 0.32 -5.59
C ALA A 92 13.29 0.00 -4.78
N SER A 93 13.48 -0.46 -3.54
CA SER A 93 12.42 -0.90 -2.65
C SER A 93 11.98 0.15 -1.63
N ALA A 94 12.51 1.38 -1.68
CA ALA A 94 12.24 2.43 -0.71
C ALA A 94 11.10 3.41 -1.08
N PHE A 95 10.28 3.07 -2.09
CA PHE A 95 9.12 3.79 -2.59
C PHE A 95 9.35 5.30 -2.82
N GLU A 96 9.10 6.15 -1.81
CA GLU A 96 9.33 7.60 -1.88
C GLU A 96 10.81 7.98 -1.95
N LEU A 97 11.72 7.06 -1.60
CA LEU A 97 13.18 7.23 -1.66
C LEU A 97 13.82 6.45 -2.81
N ASN A 98 13.04 5.87 -3.73
CA ASN A 98 13.60 5.12 -4.85
C ASN A 98 14.60 5.98 -5.66
N PRO A 99 15.75 5.41 -6.09
CA PRO A 99 16.05 3.97 -6.16
C PRO A 99 16.78 3.37 -4.93
N ALA A 100 16.65 3.95 -3.73
CA ALA A 100 17.19 3.33 -2.52
C ALA A 100 16.53 1.96 -2.21
N THR A 101 17.24 1.13 -1.43
CA THR A 101 16.80 -0.20 -0.97
C THR A 101 16.43 -0.19 0.51
N ALA A 102 16.12 -1.36 1.10
CA ALA A 102 15.84 -1.53 2.53
C ALA A 102 14.63 -0.71 3.02
N GLY A 103 13.63 -0.51 2.15
CA GLY A 103 12.42 0.22 2.48
C GLY A 103 11.53 -0.54 3.45
N THR A 104 11.20 0.06 4.61
CA THR A 104 10.17 -0.43 5.53
C THR A 104 8.92 0.46 5.39
N PRO A 105 7.69 -0.08 5.24
CA PRO A 105 7.27 -1.49 5.27
C PRO A 105 7.47 -2.24 3.95
N HIS A 106 8.11 -1.59 2.98
CA HIS A 106 7.99 -1.89 1.56
C HIS A 106 8.45 -3.29 1.17
N GLU A 107 9.59 -3.75 1.68
CA GLU A 107 10.10 -5.10 1.37
C GLU A 107 9.24 -6.21 1.99
N ALA A 108 8.78 -6.07 3.24
CA ALA A 108 7.88 -7.06 3.86
C ALA A 108 6.53 -7.16 3.13
N ALA A 109 6.09 -6.08 2.47
CA ALA A 109 4.92 -6.09 1.63
C ALA A 109 5.16 -6.90 0.33
N CYS A 110 6.36 -6.83 -0.26
CA CYS A 110 6.79 -7.71 -1.35
C CYS A 110 6.80 -9.18 -0.90
N ASP A 111 7.39 -9.47 0.26
CA ASP A 111 7.44 -10.81 0.84
C ASP A 111 6.03 -11.38 1.06
N THR A 112 5.11 -10.55 1.56
CA THR A 112 3.70 -10.92 1.70
C THR A 112 3.10 -11.33 0.36
N GLY A 113 3.36 -10.57 -0.72
CA GLY A 113 2.94 -10.91 -2.08
C GLY A 113 3.51 -12.26 -2.55
N LEU A 114 4.83 -12.45 -2.41
CA LEU A 114 5.54 -13.68 -2.78
C LEU A 114 5.01 -14.91 -2.04
N LEU A 115 4.80 -14.80 -0.72
CA LEU A 115 4.33 -15.91 0.11
C LEU A 115 2.87 -16.25 -0.21
N ARG A 116 2.01 -15.26 -0.50
CA ARG A 116 0.64 -15.51 -0.98
C ARG A 116 0.64 -16.25 -2.32
N LEU A 117 1.51 -15.85 -3.25
CA LEU A 117 1.69 -16.53 -4.54
C LEU A 117 2.20 -17.97 -4.36
N ALA A 118 3.22 -18.16 -3.55
CA ALA A 118 3.75 -19.49 -3.22
C ALA A 118 2.65 -20.41 -2.67
N LYS A 119 1.82 -19.90 -1.74
CA LYS A 119 0.69 -20.64 -1.18
C LYS A 119 -0.37 -21.00 -2.23
N ALA A 120 -0.68 -20.10 -3.16
CA ALA A 120 -1.62 -20.35 -4.24
C ALA A 120 -1.12 -21.47 -5.18
N LEU A 121 0.14 -21.38 -5.62
CA LEU A 121 0.77 -22.36 -6.52
C LEU A 121 0.94 -23.74 -5.87
N ARG A 122 1.25 -23.79 -4.57
CA ARG A 122 1.33 -25.05 -3.82
C ARG A 122 0.00 -25.79 -3.79
N LYS A 123 -1.14 -25.08 -3.71
CA LYS A 123 -2.48 -25.68 -3.74
C LYS A 123 -2.83 -26.31 -5.08
N THR A 124 -2.31 -25.78 -6.19
CA THR A 124 -2.58 -26.29 -7.54
C THR A 124 -1.65 -27.42 -7.96
N ALA A 125 -0.86 -27.98 -7.02
CA ALA A 125 0.21 -28.93 -7.30
C ALA A 125 1.23 -28.41 -8.35
N GLY A 126 1.40 -27.08 -8.43
CA GLY A 126 2.32 -26.44 -9.35
C GLY A 126 3.77 -26.71 -8.96
N GLN A 127 4.63 -26.85 -9.98
CA GLN A 127 6.08 -26.77 -9.81
C GLN A 127 6.47 -25.30 -9.58
N ASP A 128 7.59 -25.05 -8.90
CA ASP A 128 8.22 -23.73 -8.69
C ASP A 128 7.55 -22.77 -7.69
N TRP A 129 6.74 -23.25 -6.73
CA TRP A 129 6.26 -22.38 -5.65
C TRP A 129 7.39 -22.03 -4.66
N GLU A 130 8.38 -22.91 -4.52
CA GLU A 130 9.49 -22.82 -3.57
C GLU A 130 10.35 -21.58 -3.81
N LYS A 131 10.60 -21.19 -5.07
CA LYS A 131 11.45 -20.03 -5.40
C LYS A 131 10.90 -18.73 -4.81
N TYR A 132 9.58 -18.56 -4.80
CA TYR A 132 8.94 -17.36 -4.24
C TYR A 132 9.01 -17.36 -2.71
N ALA A 133 8.79 -18.52 -2.08
CA ALA A 133 8.90 -18.66 -0.64
C ALA A 133 10.34 -18.45 -0.15
N LEU A 134 11.33 -19.01 -0.84
CA LEU A 134 12.76 -18.85 -0.54
C LEU A 134 13.22 -17.40 -0.70
N CYS A 135 12.81 -16.72 -1.78
CA CYS A 135 13.11 -15.31 -1.99
C CYS A 135 12.61 -14.45 -0.81
N ALA A 136 11.36 -14.65 -0.39
CA ALA A 136 10.80 -13.96 0.77
C ALA A 136 11.51 -14.32 2.09
N GLU A 137 11.82 -15.61 2.30
CA GLU A 137 12.54 -16.08 3.48
C GLU A 137 13.93 -15.44 3.59
N HIS A 138 14.67 -15.31 2.49
CA HIS A 138 15.98 -14.67 2.48
C HIS A 138 15.92 -13.20 2.92
N ASN A 139 14.94 -12.43 2.45
CA ASN A 139 14.77 -11.03 2.87
C ASN A 139 14.36 -10.94 4.35
N LEU A 140 13.34 -11.71 4.76
CA LEU A 140 12.86 -11.73 6.13
C LEU A 140 13.96 -12.11 7.13
N GLN A 141 14.75 -13.13 6.81
CA GLN A 141 15.87 -13.57 7.64
C GLN A 141 16.98 -12.51 7.68
N SER A 142 17.52 -12.12 6.52
CA SER A 142 18.71 -11.29 6.45
C SER A 142 18.46 -9.85 6.90
N PHE A 143 17.29 -9.28 6.59
CA PHE A 143 17.00 -7.90 6.95
C PHE A 143 16.19 -7.80 8.24
N TYR A 144 14.99 -8.41 8.28
CA TYR A 144 14.10 -8.21 9.42
C TYR A 144 14.60 -8.90 10.70
N ILE A 145 15.07 -10.14 10.60
CA ILE A 145 15.57 -10.87 11.78
C ILE A 145 16.99 -10.42 12.16
N GLU A 146 17.92 -10.35 11.22
CA GLU A 146 19.33 -10.10 11.57
C GLU A 146 19.63 -8.62 11.84
N GLU A 147 18.94 -7.67 11.18
CA GLU A 147 19.22 -6.24 11.35
C GLU A 147 18.18 -5.46 12.15
N LEU A 148 16.88 -5.79 11.97
CA LEU A 148 15.80 -5.01 12.58
C LEU A 148 15.29 -5.58 13.89
N TRP A 149 15.45 -6.88 14.16
CA TRP A 149 14.98 -7.47 15.41
C TRP A 149 15.76 -6.94 16.61
N ASP A 150 15.04 -6.33 17.54
CA ASP A 150 15.59 -5.90 18.81
C ASP A 150 15.19 -6.87 19.91
N ALA A 151 16.10 -7.76 20.30
CA ALA A 151 15.88 -8.73 21.36
C ALA A 151 15.58 -8.08 22.74
N GLY A 152 16.04 -6.85 22.98
CA GLY A 152 15.79 -6.14 24.24
C GLY A 152 14.39 -5.58 24.34
N THR A 153 13.80 -5.17 23.22
CA THR A 153 12.40 -4.70 23.16
C THR A 153 11.41 -5.75 22.64
N GLN A 154 11.93 -6.91 22.20
CA GLN A 154 11.20 -8.00 21.56
C GLN A 154 10.30 -7.52 20.41
N SER A 155 10.83 -6.67 19.54
CA SER A 155 10.09 -6.13 18.40
C SER A 155 11.01 -5.71 17.26
N PHE A 156 10.45 -5.57 16.05
CA PHE A 156 11.18 -5.04 14.89
C PHE A 156 11.34 -3.52 14.95
N ARG A 157 12.57 -3.05 14.82
CA ARG A 157 12.89 -1.63 14.61
C ARG A 157 12.48 -1.17 13.22
N ASP A 158 12.32 0.14 13.08
CA ASP A 158 12.11 0.79 11.80
C ASP A 158 13.40 0.91 10.96
N SER A 159 14.53 1.04 11.64
CA SER A 159 15.86 1.22 11.06
C SER A 159 16.91 0.52 11.94
N PRO A 160 17.99 -0.04 11.37
CA PRO A 160 19.04 -0.69 12.15
C PRO A 160 19.74 0.27 13.12
N THR A 161 19.81 1.56 12.76
CA THR A 161 20.63 2.57 13.45
C THR A 161 19.87 3.42 14.45
N VAL A 162 18.54 3.38 14.43
CA VAL A 162 17.68 4.21 15.27
C VAL A 162 16.81 3.31 16.14
N PRO A 163 16.80 3.47 17.48
CA PRO A 163 15.94 2.71 18.38
C PRO A 163 14.49 3.22 18.29
N SER A 164 13.87 2.98 17.14
CA SER A 164 12.51 3.39 16.81
C SER A 164 11.63 2.21 16.43
N PHE A 165 10.37 2.27 16.83
CA PHE A 165 9.35 1.29 16.50
C PHE A 165 8.20 1.95 15.76
N VAL A 166 7.75 1.36 14.65
CA VAL A 166 6.67 1.88 13.80
C VAL A 166 5.63 0.75 13.62
N PRO A 167 4.47 0.81 14.29
CA PRO A 167 3.55 -0.33 14.36
C PRO A 167 3.08 -0.86 13.01
N ASN A 168 2.76 0.01 12.04
CA ASN A 168 2.28 -0.43 10.73
C ASN A 168 3.35 -1.15 9.91
N LYS A 169 4.63 -0.82 10.14
CA LYS A 169 5.76 -1.47 9.48
C LYS A 169 6.05 -2.82 10.11
N ALA A 170 6.13 -2.85 11.44
CA ALA A 170 6.26 -4.09 12.19
C ALA A 170 5.11 -5.07 11.91
N ALA A 171 3.87 -4.58 11.82
CA ALA A 171 2.70 -5.38 11.45
C ALA A 171 2.83 -6.03 10.08
N THR A 172 3.38 -5.32 9.10
CA THR A 172 3.58 -5.86 7.74
C THR A 172 4.61 -7.00 7.76
N ALA A 173 5.70 -6.85 8.53
CA ALA A 173 6.67 -7.93 8.74
C ALA A 173 6.05 -9.14 9.47
N CYS A 174 5.20 -8.90 10.47
CA CYS A 174 4.46 -9.96 11.15
C CYS A 174 3.54 -10.75 10.21
N GLU A 175 2.83 -10.07 9.29
CA GLU A 175 2.00 -10.74 8.29
C GLU A 175 2.84 -11.64 7.38
N ALA A 176 4.00 -11.17 6.91
CA ALA A 176 4.91 -11.98 6.09
C ALA A 176 5.44 -13.21 6.87
N LEU A 177 5.89 -13.04 8.12
CA LEU A 177 6.38 -14.14 8.94
C LEU A 177 5.30 -15.17 9.29
N LEU A 178 4.05 -14.75 9.50
CA LEU A 178 2.92 -15.67 9.68
C LEU A 178 2.68 -16.52 8.44
N LEU A 179 2.73 -15.93 7.24
CA LEU A 179 2.62 -16.65 5.98
C LEU A 179 3.80 -17.60 5.75
N LEU A 180 5.02 -17.17 6.07
CA LEU A 180 6.21 -18.01 5.98
C LEU A 180 6.10 -19.21 6.92
N ALA A 181 5.66 -19.01 8.16
CA ALA A 181 5.43 -20.08 9.13
C ALA A 181 4.37 -21.08 8.65
N GLU A 182 3.28 -20.61 8.02
CA GLU A 182 2.27 -21.49 7.45
C GLU A 182 2.83 -22.35 6.31
N ILE A 183 3.68 -21.79 5.46
CA ILE A 183 4.27 -22.49 4.30
C ILE A 183 5.33 -23.50 4.76
N THR A 184 6.24 -23.09 5.65
CA THR A 184 7.39 -23.88 6.09
C THR A 184 7.10 -24.83 7.25
N GLY A 185 6.00 -24.59 8.00
CA GLY A 185 5.73 -25.25 9.27
C GLY A 185 6.58 -24.71 10.44
N GLY A 186 7.29 -23.59 10.25
CA GLY A 186 8.18 -22.99 11.25
C GLY A 186 7.44 -22.24 12.36
N ALA A 187 6.91 -22.95 13.37
CA ALA A 187 6.21 -22.32 14.50
C ALA A 187 7.08 -21.32 15.29
N SER A 188 8.41 -21.49 15.28
CA SER A 188 9.35 -20.59 15.96
C SER A 188 9.28 -19.16 15.46
N TRP A 189 8.98 -18.93 14.17
CA TRP A 189 8.80 -17.56 13.64
C TRP A 189 7.69 -16.81 14.37
N ILE A 190 6.61 -17.53 14.70
CA ILE A 190 5.44 -16.98 15.37
C ILE A 190 5.77 -16.65 16.82
N GLU A 191 6.30 -17.63 17.56
CA GLU A 191 6.55 -17.51 18.99
C GLU A 191 7.66 -16.51 19.33
N LEU A 192 8.75 -16.51 18.55
CA LEU A 192 9.92 -15.68 18.85
C LEU A 192 9.76 -14.24 18.39
N TYR A 193 9.12 -14.02 17.24
CA TYR A 193 9.15 -12.71 16.58
C TYR A 193 7.77 -12.09 16.41
N VAL A 194 6.77 -12.85 15.97
CA VAL A 194 5.45 -12.30 15.66
C VAL A 194 4.70 -11.91 16.95
N LEU A 195 4.49 -12.84 17.88
CA LEU A 195 3.64 -12.56 19.04
C LEU A 195 4.18 -11.42 19.92
N PRO A 196 5.49 -11.37 20.25
CA PRO A 196 6.02 -10.24 21.01
C PRO A 196 5.89 -8.91 20.27
N THR A 197 6.04 -8.91 18.94
CA THR A 197 5.83 -7.71 18.13
C THR A 197 4.36 -7.28 18.13
N LEU A 198 3.40 -8.20 18.02
CA LEU A 198 1.97 -7.88 18.09
C LEU A 198 1.59 -7.31 19.46
N ASP A 199 2.15 -7.86 20.53
CA ASP A 199 2.00 -7.30 21.88
C ASP A 199 2.53 -5.87 21.95
N ARG A 200 3.69 -5.61 21.35
CA ARG A 200 4.25 -4.25 21.24
C ARG A 200 3.37 -3.30 20.42
N ILE A 201 2.68 -3.78 19.38
CA ILE A 201 1.67 -2.99 18.64
C ILE A 201 0.50 -2.64 19.56
N LEU A 202 -0.04 -3.62 20.30
CA LEU A 202 -1.13 -3.38 21.25
C LEU A 202 -0.73 -2.41 22.38
N GLU A 203 0.53 -2.43 22.82
CA GLU A 203 1.05 -1.43 23.74
C GLU A 203 1.00 -0.01 23.16
N HIS A 204 1.09 0.16 21.83
CA HIS A 204 0.93 1.45 21.16
C HIS A 204 -0.53 1.86 20.96
N GLN A 205 -1.48 0.95 21.22
CA GLN A 205 -2.90 1.22 21.14
C GLN A 205 -3.37 2.04 22.35
N VAL A 206 -4.09 3.13 22.08
CA VAL A 206 -4.77 3.92 23.09
C VAL A 206 -5.88 3.06 23.70
N CYS A 207 -5.84 2.91 25.02
CA CYS A 207 -6.89 2.24 25.77
C CYS A 207 -7.61 3.19 26.72
N GLY A 208 -8.92 3.29 26.59
CA GLY A 208 -9.75 4.07 27.49
C GLY A 208 -11.06 4.53 26.85
N GLU A 209 -11.75 5.44 27.50
CA GLU A 209 -12.97 6.03 26.96
C GLU A 209 -12.63 7.22 26.03
N GLY A 210 -13.47 7.45 25.03
CA GLY A 210 -13.43 8.65 24.19
C GLY A 210 -13.05 8.43 22.73
N ARG A 211 -12.83 9.54 22.00
CA ARG A 211 -12.69 9.53 20.53
C ARG A 211 -11.39 8.89 20.03
N LEU A 212 -10.37 8.80 20.89
CA LEU A 212 -9.07 8.23 20.56
C LEU A 212 -8.94 6.76 20.93
N ASP A 213 -9.94 6.15 21.60
CA ASP A 213 -9.87 4.72 21.92
C ASP A 213 -9.53 3.90 20.68
N GLY A 214 -8.70 2.87 20.80
CA GLY A 214 -8.29 2.01 19.69
C GLY A 214 -7.28 2.62 18.71
N ALA A 215 -6.95 3.91 18.80
CA ALA A 215 -5.92 4.52 17.96
C ALA A 215 -4.54 3.88 18.22
N ILE A 216 -3.76 3.59 17.18
CA ILE A 216 -2.38 3.09 17.32
C ILE A 216 -1.42 4.22 16.95
N ALA A 217 -0.52 4.56 17.88
CA ALA A 217 0.44 5.65 17.69
C ALA A 217 1.37 5.40 16.49
N GLN A 218 1.73 6.45 15.75
CA GLN A 218 2.53 6.35 14.52
C GLN A 218 3.86 5.65 14.75
N ASN A 219 4.58 6.05 15.80
CA ASN A 219 5.88 5.51 16.12
C ASN A 219 6.28 5.80 17.57
N SER A 220 7.37 5.19 18.02
CA SER A 220 8.07 5.57 19.24
C SER A 220 9.57 5.66 19.01
N PHE A 221 10.24 6.47 19.83
CA PHE A 221 11.69 6.56 19.95
C PHE A 221 12.05 6.23 21.40
N GLY A 222 12.66 5.07 21.62
CA GLY A 222 12.79 4.51 22.97
C GLY A 222 11.43 4.34 23.66
N SER A 223 11.25 4.94 24.84
CA SER A 223 10.00 4.89 25.59
C SER A 223 8.95 5.94 25.17
N ARG A 224 9.35 6.93 24.37
CA ARG A 224 8.47 8.04 23.99
C ARG A 224 7.65 7.69 22.75
N LYS A 225 6.32 7.64 22.91
CA LYS A 225 5.37 7.53 21.78
C LYS A 225 5.18 8.89 21.09
N VAL A 226 5.04 8.85 19.78
CA VAL A 226 4.61 9.98 18.95
C VAL A 226 3.11 9.84 18.73
N GLU A 227 2.33 10.63 19.46
CA GLU A 227 0.86 10.56 19.47
C GLU A 227 0.24 11.29 18.27
N LYS A 228 0.60 10.78 17.10
CA LYS A 228 -0.03 11.03 15.80
C LYS A 228 -0.68 9.72 15.37
N TYR A 229 -1.92 9.77 14.93
CA TYR A 229 -2.71 8.60 14.58
C TYR A 229 -3.17 8.71 13.14
N PHE A 230 -2.61 7.90 12.25
CA PHE A 230 -2.89 7.92 10.82
C PHE A 230 -3.86 6.77 10.48
N PRO A 231 -5.13 7.04 10.13
CA PRO A 231 -6.11 5.99 9.87
C PRO A 231 -5.65 4.91 8.86
N ILE A 232 -4.98 5.32 7.78
CA ILE A 232 -4.47 4.39 6.76
C ILE A 232 -3.35 3.49 7.30
N TYR A 233 -2.46 4.02 8.14
CA TYR A 233 -1.40 3.21 8.73
C TYR A 233 -1.91 2.30 9.85
N ILE A 234 -2.91 2.75 10.60
CA ILE A 234 -3.62 1.91 11.58
C ILE A 234 -4.31 0.74 10.86
N ALA A 235 -4.92 0.99 9.68
CA ALA A 235 -5.53 -0.07 8.89
C ALA A 235 -4.53 -1.19 8.56
N ARG A 236 -3.27 -0.86 8.24
CA ARG A 236 -2.22 -1.87 7.98
C ARG A 236 -1.85 -2.72 9.21
N CYS A 237 -2.17 -2.30 10.43
CA CYS A 237 -1.93 -3.12 11.63
C CYS A 237 -2.96 -4.26 11.77
N ILE A 238 -4.19 -4.03 11.34
CA ILE A 238 -5.35 -4.90 11.55
C ILE A 238 -5.15 -6.34 11.04
N PRO A 239 -4.68 -6.59 9.80
CA PRO A 239 -4.56 -7.96 9.28
C PRO A 239 -3.64 -8.84 10.12
N SER A 240 -2.50 -8.30 10.56
CA SER A 240 -1.53 -9.04 11.37
C SER A 240 -2.06 -9.39 12.77
N LEU A 241 -2.77 -8.47 13.42
CA LEU A 241 -3.44 -8.72 14.69
C LEU A 241 -4.50 -9.82 14.53
N LEU A 242 -5.31 -9.74 13.47
CA LEU A 242 -6.33 -10.74 13.22
C LEU A 242 -5.75 -12.13 12.92
N GLN A 243 -4.65 -12.19 12.15
CA GLN A 243 -3.95 -13.45 11.91
C GLN A 243 -3.31 -13.98 13.20
N GLY A 244 -2.75 -13.11 14.05
CA GLY A 244 -2.28 -13.47 15.39
C GLY A 244 -3.37 -14.13 16.24
N PHE A 245 -4.60 -13.59 16.20
CA PHE A 245 -5.77 -14.24 16.81
C PHE A 245 -6.04 -15.61 16.18
N GLN A 246 -6.10 -15.70 14.84
CA GLN A 246 -6.42 -16.96 14.15
C GLN A 246 -5.43 -18.10 14.46
N VAL A 247 -4.16 -17.80 14.68
CA VAL A 247 -3.14 -18.83 14.98
C VAL A 247 -3.03 -19.18 16.46
N THR A 248 -3.43 -18.27 17.37
CA THR A 248 -3.26 -18.47 18.83
C THR A 248 -4.54 -18.56 19.64
N ASN A 249 -5.68 -18.16 19.07
CA ASN A 249 -6.94 -17.87 19.76
C ASN A 249 -6.80 -16.87 20.93
N GLN A 250 -5.79 -15.99 20.92
CA GLN A 250 -5.66 -14.94 21.94
C GLN A 250 -6.57 -13.75 21.60
N GLU A 251 -7.74 -13.68 22.25
CA GLU A 251 -8.81 -12.69 22.02
C GLU A 251 -8.32 -11.24 21.98
N LYS A 252 -7.30 -10.89 22.77
CA LYS A 252 -6.70 -9.54 22.80
C LYS A 252 -6.33 -9.00 21.42
N TYR A 253 -5.94 -9.88 20.48
CA TYR A 253 -5.57 -9.45 19.13
C TYR A 253 -6.79 -9.14 18.27
N ALA A 254 -7.85 -9.95 18.35
CA ALA A 254 -9.12 -9.67 17.66
C ALA A 254 -9.79 -8.41 18.24
N GLU A 255 -9.81 -8.26 19.56
CA GLU A 255 -10.31 -7.06 20.24
C GLU A 255 -9.51 -5.82 19.85
N GLY A 256 -8.17 -5.91 19.84
CA GLY A 256 -7.31 -4.82 19.40
C GLY A 256 -7.54 -4.42 17.94
N ALA A 257 -7.69 -5.40 17.05
CA ALA A 257 -8.00 -5.16 15.64
C ALA A 257 -9.36 -4.48 15.46
N LEU A 258 -10.40 -4.95 16.16
CA LEU A 258 -11.74 -4.35 16.11
C LEU A 258 -11.74 -2.92 16.64
N ARG A 259 -11.08 -2.66 17.77
CA ARG A 259 -10.97 -1.31 18.35
C ARG A 259 -10.21 -0.36 17.44
N ALA A 260 -9.18 -0.83 16.74
CA ALA A 260 -8.46 -0.05 15.73
C ALA A 260 -9.37 0.34 14.56
N MET A 261 -10.20 -0.58 14.08
CA MET A 261 -11.15 -0.27 13.00
C MET A 261 -12.28 0.67 13.46
N GLN A 262 -12.77 0.49 14.68
CA GLN A 262 -13.74 1.40 15.29
C GLN A 262 -13.15 2.82 15.50
N PHE A 263 -11.86 2.93 15.79
CA PHE A 263 -11.18 4.22 15.77
C PHE A 263 -11.26 4.86 14.39
N ILE A 264 -10.85 4.13 13.35
CA ILE A 264 -10.86 4.62 11.98
C ILE A 264 -12.28 5.10 11.60
N SER A 265 -13.30 4.30 11.87
CA SER A 265 -14.68 4.62 11.49
C SER A 265 -15.24 5.87 12.19
N ARG A 266 -14.86 6.14 13.45
CA ARG A 266 -15.25 7.37 14.17
C ARG A 266 -14.75 8.67 13.52
N TRP A 267 -13.72 8.58 12.68
CA TRP A 267 -13.10 9.71 12.01
C TRP A 267 -13.41 9.79 10.50
N GLY A 268 -14.27 8.90 9.99
CA GLY A 268 -14.78 9.02 8.62
C GLY A 268 -15.66 10.26 8.45
N TYR A 269 -15.49 10.95 7.35
CA TYR A 269 -16.35 12.08 6.95
C TYR A 269 -17.50 11.59 6.05
N GLU A 270 -18.56 12.41 5.94
CA GLU A 270 -19.75 12.09 5.13
C GLU A 270 -19.43 11.86 3.65
N ASP A 271 -18.38 12.50 3.13
CA ASP A 271 -17.92 12.33 1.75
C ASP A 271 -17.06 11.07 1.54
N GLY A 272 -16.97 10.19 2.55
CA GLY A 272 -16.19 8.96 2.52
C GLY A 272 -14.69 9.13 2.75
N SER A 273 -14.20 10.36 2.94
CA SER A 273 -12.79 10.62 3.26
C SER A 273 -12.47 10.37 4.74
N PHE A 274 -11.18 10.30 5.05
CA PHE A 274 -10.66 10.22 6.42
C PHE A 274 -9.59 11.31 6.60
N PRO A 275 -9.36 11.80 7.83
CA PRO A 275 -8.22 12.68 8.08
C PRO A 275 -6.93 11.92 7.80
N THR A 276 -5.92 12.61 7.30
CA THR A 276 -4.60 11.99 7.18
C THR A 276 -4.01 11.67 8.54
N VAL A 277 -4.15 12.60 9.50
CA VAL A 277 -3.67 12.41 10.87
C VAL A 277 -4.62 13.03 11.89
N VAL A 278 -4.82 12.30 12.99
CA VAL A 278 -5.46 12.76 14.23
C VAL A 278 -4.36 12.92 15.29
N TYR A 279 -4.36 14.02 16.02
CA TYR A 279 -3.40 14.29 17.09
C TYR A 279 -3.98 13.93 18.47
N GLN A 280 -3.13 13.78 19.48
CA GLN A 280 -3.53 13.52 20.88
C GLN A 280 -4.59 14.49 21.43
N ASN A 281 -4.52 15.77 21.03
CA ASN A 281 -5.49 16.79 21.41
C ASN A 281 -6.76 16.78 20.53
N GLN A 282 -6.97 15.73 19.75
CA GLN A 282 -8.09 15.52 18.83
C GLN A 282 -8.19 16.54 17.68
N ARG A 283 -7.17 17.40 17.50
CA ARG A 283 -7.03 18.15 16.25
C ARG A 283 -6.76 17.17 15.12
N VAL A 284 -7.18 17.55 13.92
CA VAL A 284 -7.00 16.76 12.71
C VAL A 284 -6.23 17.56 11.67
N ASN A 285 -5.37 16.89 10.92
CA ASN A 285 -5.00 17.35 9.59
C ASN A 285 -5.72 16.44 8.60
N ARG A 286 -6.53 17.07 7.74
CA ARG A 286 -7.34 16.36 6.75
C ARG A 286 -6.55 15.97 5.51
N TYR A 287 -5.45 16.66 5.21
CA TYR A 287 -4.87 16.69 3.87
C TYR A 287 -3.41 16.25 3.80
N PRO A 288 -3.02 15.46 2.77
CA PRO A 288 -3.85 14.89 1.70
C PRO A 288 -4.96 13.94 2.15
N SER A 289 -6.14 14.15 1.58
CA SER A 289 -7.30 13.28 1.73
C SER A 289 -7.23 12.20 0.66
N TRP A 290 -6.63 11.08 1.03
CA TRP A 290 -6.32 9.95 0.16
C TRP A 290 -7.53 9.37 -0.59
N ILE A 291 -7.26 8.83 -1.79
CA ILE A 291 -8.25 8.17 -2.63
C ILE A 291 -7.84 6.71 -2.85
N ALA A 292 -6.80 6.43 -3.63
CA ALA A 292 -6.42 5.05 -3.96
C ALA A 292 -6.12 4.19 -2.72
N ALA A 293 -5.47 4.78 -1.71
CA ALA A 293 -5.16 4.12 -0.44
C ALA A 293 -6.41 3.78 0.42
N LEU A 294 -7.61 4.29 0.08
CA LEU A 294 -8.86 3.87 0.75
C LEU A 294 -9.13 2.37 0.58
N GLY A 295 -8.55 1.73 -0.45
CA GLY A 295 -8.61 0.28 -0.63
C GLY A 295 -8.15 -0.50 0.61
N ASP A 296 -7.13 -0.01 1.33
CA ASP A 296 -6.66 -0.66 2.57
C ASP A 296 -7.66 -0.53 3.73
N ILE A 297 -8.30 0.62 3.88
CA ILE A 297 -9.37 0.81 4.89
C ILE A 297 -10.58 -0.08 4.57
N LEU A 298 -11.01 -0.10 3.32
CA LEU A 298 -12.17 -0.90 2.90
C LEU A 298 -11.90 -2.40 3.03
N ARG A 299 -10.71 -2.87 2.64
CA ARG A 299 -10.30 -4.27 2.80
C ARG A 299 -10.26 -4.69 4.26
N THR A 300 -9.72 -3.84 5.13
CA THR A 300 -9.58 -4.15 6.57
C THR A 300 -10.94 -4.17 7.28
N ALA A 301 -11.86 -3.30 6.86
CA ALA A 301 -13.26 -3.37 7.28
C ALA A 301 -13.90 -4.73 6.94
N ASP A 302 -13.73 -5.20 5.71
CA ASP A 302 -14.34 -6.46 5.26
C ASP A 302 -13.82 -7.69 6.01
N VAL A 303 -12.51 -7.79 6.23
CA VAL A 303 -11.94 -8.93 6.98
C VAL A 303 -12.37 -8.94 8.44
N LEU A 304 -12.79 -7.79 8.99
CA LEU A 304 -13.31 -7.67 10.36
C LEU A 304 -14.83 -7.85 10.48
N ARG A 305 -15.59 -7.89 9.38
CA ARG A 305 -17.04 -8.13 9.45
C ARG A 305 -17.41 -9.43 10.20
N PRO A 306 -16.74 -10.58 9.97
CA PRO A 306 -17.01 -11.80 10.74
C PRO A 306 -16.71 -11.69 12.25
N TYR A 307 -15.98 -10.65 12.65
CA TYR A 307 -15.55 -10.38 14.03
C TYR A 307 -16.33 -9.23 14.68
N GLY A 308 -17.45 -8.82 14.07
CA GLY A 308 -18.38 -7.85 14.66
C GLY A 308 -18.20 -6.41 14.20
N PHE A 309 -17.37 -6.13 13.18
CA PHE A 309 -17.36 -4.81 12.56
C PHE A 309 -18.54 -4.64 11.60
N ASP A 310 -19.37 -3.63 11.83
CA ASP A 310 -20.64 -3.43 11.11
C ASP A 310 -20.85 -2.01 10.56
N THR A 311 -19.86 -1.12 10.68
CA THR A 311 -20.01 0.25 10.17
C THR A 311 -20.14 0.26 8.65
N ASP A 312 -21.12 1.01 8.14
CA ASP A 312 -21.29 1.26 6.72
C ASP A 312 -20.20 2.20 6.17
N LEU A 313 -19.42 1.70 5.19
CA LEU A 313 -18.39 2.44 4.48
C LEU A 313 -18.75 2.68 2.99
N THR A 314 -20.04 2.65 2.64
CA THR A 314 -20.52 2.87 1.27
C THR A 314 -20.04 4.20 0.68
N ALA A 315 -20.01 5.28 1.49
CA ALA A 315 -19.49 6.57 1.03
C ALA A 315 -18.00 6.50 0.65
N THR A 316 -17.20 5.77 1.44
CA THR A 316 -15.76 5.55 1.17
C THR A 316 -15.56 4.72 -0.10
N GLU A 317 -16.34 3.67 -0.34
CA GLU A 317 -16.28 2.88 -1.58
C GLU A 317 -16.66 3.72 -2.81
N ASN A 318 -17.74 4.51 -2.71
CA ASN A 318 -18.14 5.42 -3.77
C ASN A 318 -17.03 6.46 -4.06
N ARG A 319 -16.38 6.98 -3.01
CA ARG A 319 -15.25 7.92 -3.16
C ARG A 319 -14.06 7.27 -3.86
N LEU A 320 -13.70 6.04 -3.50
CA LEU A 320 -12.63 5.29 -4.17
C LEU A 320 -12.93 5.13 -5.66
N LEU A 321 -14.14 4.69 -6.01
CA LEU A 321 -14.54 4.48 -7.41
C LEU A 321 -14.66 5.79 -8.20
N ALA A 322 -15.10 6.87 -7.56
CA ALA A 322 -15.18 8.19 -8.19
C ALA A 322 -13.80 8.82 -8.46
N GLY A 323 -12.75 8.30 -7.84
CA GLY A 323 -11.37 8.72 -8.09
C GLY A 323 -10.68 8.01 -9.24
N GLN A 324 -11.41 7.18 -10.01
CA GLN A 324 -10.89 6.58 -11.23
C GLN A 324 -11.00 7.57 -12.39
N ASP A 325 -9.87 7.89 -13.01
CA ASP A 325 -9.79 8.83 -14.14
C ASP A 325 -9.90 8.11 -15.49
N ASP A 326 -9.91 8.87 -16.59
CA ASP A 326 -10.07 8.35 -17.96
C ASP A 326 -8.97 7.36 -18.38
N SER A 327 -7.76 7.46 -17.81
CA SER A 327 -6.69 6.46 -18.02
C SER A 327 -6.96 5.14 -17.29
N ALA A 328 -8.05 5.08 -16.53
CA ALA A 328 -8.49 4.02 -15.64
C ALA A 328 -7.63 3.80 -14.39
N ALA A 329 -6.61 4.62 -14.17
CA ALA A 329 -5.89 4.67 -12.92
C ALA A 329 -6.70 5.36 -11.81
N MET A 330 -6.24 5.22 -10.56
CA MET A 330 -6.81 5.94 -9.43
C MET A 330 -5.97 7.16 -9.10
N GLN A 331 -6.65 8.29 -8.85
CA GLN A 331 -6.06 9.46 -8.22
C GLN A 331 -5.40 9.08 -6.89
N THR A 332 -4.27 9.71 -6.58
CA THR A 332 -3.56 9.45 -5.32
C THR A 332 -4.36 10.02 -4.14
N ALA A 333 -4.74 11.30 -4.20
CA ALA A 333 -5.39 12.00 -3.10
C ALA A 333 -6.10 13.29 -3.57
N THR A 334 -6.55 14.08 -2.60
CA THR A 334 -6.97 15.48 -2.80
C THR A 334 -6.34 16.37 -1.75
N GLY A 335 -5.95 17.58 -2.12
CA GLY A 335 -5.47 18.61 -1.19
C GLY A 335 -4.01 18.45 -0.76
N PHE A 336 -3.12 17.85 -1.54
CA PHE A 336 -1.69 17.81 -1.22
C PHE A 336 -1.09 19.20 -0.93
N ALA A 337 -1.53 20.25 -1.64
CA ALA A 337 -1.12 21.64 -1.37
C ALA A 337 -1.63 22.16 -0.02
N ALA A 338 -2.73 21.61 0.50
CA ALA A 338 -3.39 22.03 1.75
C ALA A 338 -2.79 21.36 3.01
N GLN A 339 -1.70 20.62 2.88
CA GLN A 339 -1.09 19.85 3.98
C GLN A 339 -0.65 20.74 5.15
N VAL A 340 -0.25 22.00 4.89
CA VAL A 340 0.27 22.92 5.92
C VAL A 340 -0.80 23.88 6.45
N ASP A 341 -1.59 24.50 5.58
CA ASP A 341 -2.54 25.57 5.94
C ASP A 341 -4.01 25.13 5.93
N GLY A 342 -4.31 23.92 5.45
CA GLY A 342 -5.65 23.36 5.36
C GLY A 342 -6.54 23.99 4.28
N GLN A 343 -6.00 24.83 3.40
CA GLN A 343 -6.77 25.50 2.34
C GLN A 343 -6.71 24.71 1.03
N VAL A 344 -7.84 24.13 0.63
CA VAL A 344 -7.94 23.45 -0.67
C VAL A 344 -8.24 24.47 -1.75
N GLU A 345 -7.36 24.50 -2.75
CA GLU A 345 -7.59 25.31 -3.94
C GLU A 345 -8.56 24.61 -4.92
N PRO A 346 -9.27 25.39 -5.78
CA PRO A 346 -10.16 24.80 -6.79
C PRO A 346 -9.44 23.95 -7.84
N ILE A 347 -8.16 24.23 -8.10
CA ILE A 347 -7.33 23.47 -9.04
C ILE A 347 -6.50 22.48 -8.22
N PRO A 348 -6.54 21.17 -8.53
CA PRO A 348 -5.83 20.17 -7.74
C PRO A 348 -4.31 20.36 -7.80
N ASP A 349 -3.61 19.91 -6.76
CA ASP A 349 -2.16 19.76 -6.82
C ASP A 349 -1.81 18.62 -7.80
N LEU A 350 -0.69 18.71 -8.52
CA LEU A 350 -0.24 17.65 -9.41
C LEU A 350 -0.18 16.30 -8.69
N ARG A 351 0.22 16.27 -7.42
CA ARG A 351 0.32 15.07 -6.58
C ARG A 351 -1.04 14.44 -6.26
N ASP A 352 -2.12 15.22 -6.33
CA ASP A 352 -3.49 14.71 -6.12
C ASP A 352 -3.88 13.80 -7.29
N VAL A 353 -3.62 14.26 -8.52
CA VAL A 353 -4.02 13.64 -9.79
C VAL A 353 -2.94 12.78 -10.43
N LEU A 354 -1.75 12.66 -9.80
CA LEU A 354 -0.71 11.78 -10.27
C LEU A 354 -1.09 10.32 -9.95
N HIS A 355 -1.03 9.47 -10.97
CA HIS A 355 -1.31 8.05 -10.84
C HIS A 355 -0.06 7.27 -10.42
N VAL A 356 -0.07 6.75 -9.19
CA VAL A 356 1.09 6.09 -8.58
C VAL A 356 0.80 4.60 -8.42
N ALA A 357 1.63 3.74 -9.02
CA ALA A 357 1.41 2.29 -9.02
C ALA A 357 1.27 1.70 -7.60
N GLY A 358 2.10 2.15 -6.65
CA GLY A 358 2.06 1.72 -5.24
C GLY A 358 0.91 2.30 -4.40
N TRP A 359 0.03 3.10 -5.00
CA TRP A 359 -1.26 3.46 -4.41
C TRP A 359 -2.41 2.80 -5.14
N CYS A 360 -2.36 2.76 -6.47
CA CYS A 360 -3.31 2.02 -7.30
C CYS A 360 -3.38 0.54 -6.93
N ASP A 361 -2.29 -0.08 -6.47
CA ASP A 361 -2.31 -1.49 -6.03
C ASP A 361 -3.24 -1.73 -4.82
N LYS A 362 -3.38 -0.75 -3.91
CA LYS A 362 -4.27 -0.84 -2.74
C LYS A 362 -5.74 -0.84 -3.20
N ALA A 363 -6.06 0.04 -4.14
CA ALA A 363 -7.37 0.08 -4.77
C ALA A 363 -7.65 -1.21 -5.56
N PHE A 364 -6.69 -1.64 -6.38
CA PHE A 364 -6.79 -2.86 -7.18
C PHE A 364 -7.08 -4.07 -6.29
N ARG A 365 -6.27 -4.30 -5.26
CA ARG A 365 -6.44 -5.39 -4.28
C ARG A 365 -7.82 -5.39 -3.61
N TYR A 366 -8.37 -4.23 -3.29
CA TYR A 366 -9.71 -4.16 -2.72
C TYR A 366 -10.77 -4.50 -3.77
N LEU A 367 -10.72 -3.84 -4.93
CA LEU A 367 -11.75 -3.96 -5.96
C LEU A 367 -11.79 -5.36 -6.58
N THR A 368 -10.65 -6.02 -6.76
CA THR A 368 -10.58 -7.43 -7.20
C THR A 368 -11.27 -8.37 -6.22
N SER A 369 -11.28 -8.05 -4.93
CA SER A 369 -12.01 -8.81 -3.90
C SER A 369 -13.53 -8.64 -4.00
N LYS A 370 -14.00 -7.66 -4.77
CA LYS A 370 -15.42 -7.37 -5.03
C LYS A 370 -15.85 -7.70 -6.45
N ALA A 371 -14.91 -7.98 -7.34
CA ALA A 371 -15.19 -8.31 -8.72
C ALA A 371 -16.03 -9.59 -8.85
N GLY A 372 -16.89 -9.60 -9.86
CA GLY A 372 -17.60 -10.78 -10.33
C GLY A 372 -16.70 -11.71 -11.16
N PRO A 373 -17.23 -12.84 -11.64
CA PRO A 373 -16.47 -13.88 -12.34
C PRO A 373 -16.05 -13.52 -13.77
N GLY A 374 -16.46 -12.36 -14.29
CA GLY A 374 -16.14 -11.92 -15.65
C GLY A 374 -15.83 -10.43 -15.69
N LEU A 375 -14.67 -10.09 -16.24
CA LEU A 375 -14.26 -8.72 -16.47
C LEU A 375 -14.52 -8.33 -17.92
N PRO A 376 -14.98 -7.09 -18.21
CA PRO A 376 -15.04 -6.60 -19.58
C PRO A 376 -13.62 -6.42 -20.14
N ALA A 377 -13.49 -6.40 -21.46
CA ALA A 377 -12.26 -5.92 -22.09
C ALA A 377 -12.12 -4.41 -21.82
N ALA A 378 -10.91 -3.98 -21.49
CA ALA A 378 -10.60 -2.58 -21.22
C ALA A 378 -9.23 -2.21 -21.82
N GLN A 379 -9.05 -0.91 -22.06
CA GLN A 379 -7.79 -0.31 -22.49
C GLN A 379 -7.60 0.98 -21.70
N SER A 380 -6.36 1.29 -21.33
CA SER A 380 -6.04 2.59 -20.75
C SER A 380 -6.18 3.66 -21.84
N SER A 381 -6.92 4.73 -21.53
CA SER A 381 -7.13 5.86 -22.45
C SER A 381 -6.27 7.06 -22.06
N ARG A 382 -6.28 8.09 -22.91
CA ARG A 382 -5.66 9.36 -22.58
C ARG A 382 -6.39 10.03 -21.42
N PHE A 383 -5.65 10.52 -20.44
CA PHE A 383 -6.13 11.40 -19.37
C PHE A 383 -5.46 12.76 -19.49
N GLU A 384 -6.22 13.84 -19.32
CA GLU A 384 -5.69 15.20 -19.38
C GLU A 384 -6.38 16.06 -18.32
N THR A 385 -5.62 16.84 -17.56
CA THR A 385 -6.18 17.72 -16.54
C THR A 385 -5.30 18.93 -16.26
N THR A 386 -5.95 20.02 -15.83
CA THR A 386 -5.26 21.20 -15.31
C THR A 386 -4.98 21.00 -13.82
N CYS A 387 -3.72 21.19 -13.42
CA CYS A 387 -3.28 21.04 -12.04
C CYS A 387 -2.33 22.17 -11.63
N LYS A 388 -1.85 22.13 -10.38
CA LYS A 388 -0.83 23.03 -9.88
C LYS A 388 0.33 22.30 -9.24
N LEU A 389 1.53 22.84 -9.39
CA LEU A 389 2.68 22.47 -8.55
C LEU A 389 3.37 23.75 -8.10
N GLN A 390 3.56 23.90 -6.79
CA GLN A 390 4.20 25.09 -6.19
C GLN A 390 3.57 26.42 -6.66
N GLY A 391 2.23 26.45 -6.74
CA GLY A 391 1.45 27.62 -7.16
C GLY A 391 1.42 27.89 -8.66
N GLN A 392 2.15 27.14 -9.48
CA GLN A 392 2.14 27.29 -10.94
C GLN A 392 1.05 26.43 -11.57
N ILE A 393 0.29 26.98 -12.51
CA ILE A 393 -0.71 26.22 -13.28
C ILE A 393 0.00 25.40 -14.35
N LEU A 394 -0.34 24.12 -14.42
CA LEU A 394 0.24 23.12 -15.30
C LEU A 394 -0.87 22.36 -16.01
N GLN A 395 -0.54 21.78 -17.16
CA GLN A 395 -1.37 20.78 -17.83
C GLN A 395 -0.68 19.42 -17.73
N LEU A 396 -1.31 18.47 -17.07
CA LEU A 396 -0.89 17.07 -17.03
C LEU A 396 -1.59 16.31 -18.16
N GLU A 397 -0.82 15.51 -18.88
CA GLU A 397 -1.30 14.53 -19.85
C GLU A 397 -0.67 13.17 -19.55
N GLU A 398 -1.49 12.13 -19.49
CA GLU A 398 -1.05 10.74 -19.43
C GLU A 398 -1.67 9.95 -20.60
N THR A 399 -0.84 9.16 -21.28
CA THR A 399 -1.27 8.15 -22.26
C THR A 399 -0.71 6.78 -21.88
N PRO A 400 -1.02 5.70 -22.62
CA PRO A 400 -0.35 4.42 -22.43
C PRO A 400 1.16 4.46 -22.64
N GLU A 401 1.69 5.48 -23.33
CA GLU A 401 3.11 5.59 -23.70
C GLU A 401 3.87 6.68 -22.92
N ILE A 402 3.20 7.74 -22.46
CA ILE A 402 3.88 8.90 -21.85
C ILE A 402 3.15 9.46 -20.63
N LEU A 403 3.90 10.18 -19.80
CA LEU A 403 3.39 11.15 -18.86
C LEU A 403 4.10 12.49 -19.11
N GLU A 404 3.33 13.52 -19.42
CA GLU A 404 3.84 14.83 -19.78
C GLU A 404 3.18 15.91 -18.93
N VAL A 405 3.97 16.87 -18.48
CA VAL A 405 3.48 18.05 -17.79
C VAL A 405 3.98 19.30 -18.50
N ARG A 406 3.06 20.20 -18.85
CA ARG A 406 3.35 21.45 -19.55
C ARG A 406 3.07 22.67 -18.68
N ARG A 407 3.91 23.68 -18.82
CA ARG A 407 3.65 25.06 -18.39
C ARG A 407 3.54 25.92 -19.64
N ASP A 408 2.36 26.48 -19.87
CA ASP A 408 1.98 27.11 -21.14
C ASP A 408 2.19 26.15 -22.34
N ARG A 409 3.19 26.43 -23.19
CA ARG A 409 3.58 25.58 -24.34
C ARG A 409 4.85 24.79 -24.11
N ASN A 410 5.50 24.95 -22.96
CA ASN A 410 6.78 24.33 -22.66
C ASN A 410 6.56 23.05 -21.85
N VAL A 411 7.18 21.97 -22.29
CA VAL A 411 7.23 20.72 -21.54
C VAL A 411 8.19 20.91 -20.36
N VAL A 412 7.67 20.76 -19.13
CA VAL A 412 8.45 20.91 -17.89
C VAL A 412 8.73 19.58 -17.21
N TYR A 413 7.96 18.55 -17.55
CA TYR A 413 8.23 17.15 -17.19
C TYR A 413 7.81 16.24 -18.34
N TYR A 414 8.63 15.26 -18.70
CA TYR A 414 8.33 14.28 -19.73
C TYR A 414 8.94 12.94 -19.38
N TRP A 415 8.10 11.94 -19.22
CA TRP A 415 8.50 10.56 -19.00
C TRP A 415 7.89 9.68 -20.09
N CYS A 416 8.75 8.93 -20.78
CA CYS A 416 8.32 7.83 -21.64
C CYS A 416 8.13 6.59 -20.77
N LYS A 417 6.92 6.05 -20.69
CA LYS A 417 6.62 4.88 -19.88
C LYS A 417 7.53 3.72 -20.30
N GLY A 418 8.07 3.01 -19.31
CA GLY A 418 9.11 2.01 -19.49
C GLY A 418 10.52 2.50 -19.20
N GLU A 419 10.79 3.81 -19.25
CA GLU A 419 12.12 4.37 -18.97
C GLU A 419 12.33 4.62 -17.46
N PRO A 420 13.57 4.41 -16.94
CA PRO A 420 13.86 4.56 -15.52
C PRO A 420 13.95 6.01 -15.03
N TRP A 421 14.01 6.96 -15.95
CA TRP A 421 14.12 8.39 -15.67
C TRP A 421 13.27 9.21 -16.66
N PRO A 422 12.72 10.35 -16.25
CA PRO A 422 12.11 11.29 -17.19
C PRO A 422 13.18 11.90 -18.10
N GLN A 423 12.85 12.11 -19.37
CA GLN A 423 13.74 12.77 -20.34
C GLN A 423 13.81 14.29 -20.09
N VAL A 424 12.74 14.85 -19.51
CA VAL A 424 12.67 16.25 -19.09
C VAL A 424 12.15 16.29 -17.65
N ALA A 425 12.82 17.01 -16.77
CA ALA A 425 12.32 17.33 -15.44
C ALA A 425 12.88 18.68 -15.01
N SER A 426 12.00 19.68 -14.90
CA SER A 426 12.36 21.01 -14.43
C SER A 426 12.64 21.00 -12.91
N PRO A 427 13.37 21.98 -12.36
CA PRO A 427 13.80 21.97 -10.95
C PRO A 427 12.68 21.77 -9.92
N GLU A 428 11.46 22.21 -10.23
CA GLU A 428 10.28 22.01 -9.39
C GLU A 428 9.93 20.52 -9.15
N PHE A 429 10.41 19.61 -10.01
CA PHE A 429 10.24 18.16 -9.89
C PHE A 429 11.41 17.46 -9.17
N TRP A 430 12.49 18.18 -8.86
CA TRP A 430 13.67 17.60 -8.20
C TRP A 430 13.53 17.53 -6.68
N LEU A 431 12.55 18.26 -6.12
CA LEU A 431 12.41 18.41 -4.68
C LEU A 431 11.91 17.11 -4.04
N HIS A 432 12.81 16.57 -3.22
CA HIS A 432 12.68 15.44 -2.30
C HIS A 432 11.79 15.79 -1.12
#